data_AF-A0A450SMJ1-F1
#
_entry.id   AF-A0A450SMJ1-F1
#
_cell.length_a   1.000
_cell.length_b   1.000
_cell.length_c   1.000
_cell.angle_alpha   90.00
_cell.angle_beta   90.00
_cell.angle_gamma   90.00
#
_symmetry.space_group_name_H-M   'P 1'
#
loop_
_entity.id
_entity.type
_entity.pdbx_description
1 polymer ?
#
loop_
_entity_poly.entity_id
_entity_poly.type
_entity_poly.pdbx_seq_one_letter_code
_entity_poly.pdbx_strand_id
1 'polypeptide(L)' 'MKTTLKTGIDEDAWATLNSDISRPFAKPQSGRIAVKVINHPGDEVM' A
#
# COMPACT_ATOMS: atom_id res chain seq x y z
N MET A 1 -14.68 -5.04 27.74
CA MET A 1 -13.37 -5.56 27.30
C MET A 1 -13.50 -5.94 25.84
N LYS A 2 -12.91 -5.17 24.91
CA LYS A 2 -12.98 -5.43 23.46
C LYS A 2 -11.69 -6.14 23.02
N THR A 3 -11.66 -7.46 23.15
CA THR A 3 -10.57 -8.34 22.68
C THR A 3 -10.97 -8.98 21.36
N THR A 4 -10.92 -8.22 20.28
CA THR A 4 -11.13 -8.79 18.94
C THR A 4 -10.33 -7.94 17.95
N LEU A 5 -9.59 -8.62 17.05
CA LEU A 5 -8.79 -8.09 15.94
C LEU A 5 -7.27 -7.91 16.18
N LYS A 6 -6.59 -8.84 16.85
CA LYS A 6 -5.12 -8.97 16.74
C LYS A 6 -4.62 -10.31 16.19
N THR A 7 -5.51 -11.27 15.90
CA THR A 7 -5.14 -12.66 15.57
C THR A 7 -5.13 -12.94 14.06
N GLY A 8 -4.71 -11.98 13.23
CA GLY A 8 -4.72 -12.18 11.77
C GLY A 8 -3.89 -11.20 10.97
N ILE A 9 -3.08 -10.36 11.61
CA ILE A 9 -2.11 -9.54 10.89
C ILE A 9 -0.83 -10.37 10.81
N ASP A 10 -0.60 -10.93 9.62
CA ASP A 10 0.67 -11.53 9.26
C ASP A 10 1.74 -10.43 9.28
N GLU A 11 2.76 -10.60 10.14
CA GLU A 11 3.79 -9.58 10.35
C GLU A 11 4.67 -9.38 9.12
N ASP A 12 4.86 -10.42 8.30
CA ASP A 12 5.56 -10.32 7.01
C ASP A 12 4.72 -9.53 6.01
N ALA A 13 3.41 -9.84 5.93
CA ALA A 13 2.43 -9.10 5.14
C ALA A 13 2.38 -7.62 5.54
N TRP A 14 2.45 -7.32 6.83
CA TRP A 14 2.46 -5.96 7.37
C TRP A 14 3.76 -5.21 7.05
N ALA A 15 4.91 -5.87 7.24
CA ALA A 15 6.23 -5.31 6.93
C ALA A 15 6.36 -4.98 5.44
N THR A 16 5.80 -5.83 4.58
CA THR A 16 5.84 -5.63 3.13
C THR A 16 4.84 -4.58 2.64
N LEU A 17 3.77 -4.29 3.39
CA LEU A 17 2.81 -3.22 3.08
C LEU A 17 3.35 -1.85 3.50
N ASN A 18 4.05 -1.77 4.64
CA ASN A 18 4.63 -0.54 5.17
C ASN A 18 6.11 -0.38 4.78
N SER A 19 6.47 -0.79 3.56
CA SER A 19 7.82 -0.63 3.03
C SER A 19 7.90 0.56 2.08
N ASP A 20 8.95 1.35 2.19
CA ASP A 20 9.28 2.42 1.25
C ASP A 20 9.86 1.89 -0.08
N ILE A 21 10.08 0.57 -0.17
CA ILE A 21 10.60 -0.09 -1.38
C ILE A 21 9.42 -0.47 -2.27
N SER A 22 9.32 0.19 -3.43
CA SER A 22 8.33 -0.15 -4.45
C SER A 22 8.54 -1.57 -4.98
N ARG A 23 7.44 -2.29 -5.22
CA ARG A 23 7.47 -3.59 -5.90
C ARG A 23 7.36 -3.41 -7.41
N PRO A 24 8.15 -4.14 -8.21
CA PRO A 24 8.02 -4.10 -9.66
C PRO A 24 6.67 -4.69 -10.07
N PHE A 25 6.08 -4.12 -11.12
CA PHE A 25 4.86 -4.63 -11.75
C PHE A 25 5.03 -4.68 -13.27
N ALA A 26 4.32 -5.60 -13.92
CA ALA A 26 4.37 -5.73 -15.36
C ALA A 26 3.82 -4.47 -16.03
N LYS A 27 4.47 -4.01 -17.10
CA LYS A 27 4.01 -2.83 -17.84
C LYS A 27 2.62 -3.11 -18.43
N PRO A 28 1.64 -2.20 -18.28
CA PRO A 28 0.33 -2.36 -18.90
C PRO A 28 0.46 -2.33 -20.42
N GLN A 29 -0.33 -3.15 -21.12
CA GLN A 29 -0.30 -3.26 -22.59
C GLN A 29 -0.56 -1.93 -23.30
N SER A 30 -1.38 -1.05 -22.70
CA SER A 30 -1.70 0.27 -23.23
C SER A 30 -0.59 1.32 -23.03
N GLY A 31 0.41 1.03 -22.19
CA GLY A 31 1.49 1.96 -21.82
C GLY A 31 1.05 3.14 -20.94
N ARG A 32 -0.23 3.24 -20.57
CA ARG A 32 -0.75 4.33 -19.72
C ARG A 32 -0.64 3.95 -18.25
N ILE A 33 -0.09 4.86 -17.44
CA ILE A 33 0.02 4.71 -15.99
C ILE A 33 -0.63 5.93 -15.34
N ALA A 34 -1.56 5.69 -14.42
CA ALA A 34 -2.10 6.71 -13.54
C ALA A 34 -1.41 6.59 -12.18
N VAL A 35 -0.90 7.70 -11.66
CA VAL A 35 -0.27 7.76 -10.35
C VAL A 35 -1.16 8.62 -9.46
N LYS A 36 -1.43 8.15 -8.24
CA LYS A 36 -2.15 8.88 -7.20
C LYS A 36 -1.24 8.93 -5.99
N VAL A 37 -0.72 10.11 -5.66
CA VAL A 37 0.08 10.31 -4.45
C VAL A 37 -0.87 10.76 -3.35
N ILE A 38 -0.89 10.04 -2.24
CA ILE A 38 -1.64 10.43 -1.05
C ILE A 38 -0.61 10.86 -0.01
N ASN A 39 -0.74 12.08 0.50
CA ASN A 39 0.14 12.59 1.54
C ASN A 39 -0.31 12.13 2.94
N HIS A 40 0.46 12.50 3.97
CA HIS A 40 0.16 12.13 5.36
C HIS A 40 -1.21 12.65 5.88
N PRO A 41 -1.67 13.86 5.53
CA PRO A 41 -3.04 14.33 5.76
C PRO A 41 -4.16 13.58 5.01
N GLY A 42 -3.82 12.76 4.00
CA GLY A 42 -4.80 12.09 3.14
C GLY A 42 -5.23 12.91 1.91
N ASP A 43 -4.60 14.06 1.67
CA ASP A 43 -4.79 14.86 0.47
C ASP A 43 -4.09 14.21 -0.73
N GLU A 44 -4.79 14.20 -1.85
CA GLU A 44 -4.28 13.74 -3.13
C GLU A 44 -3.44 14.85 -3.76
N VAL A 45 -2.14 14.62 -3.90
CA VAL A 45 -1.24 15.52 -4.62
C VAL A 45 -0.85 14.84 -5.94
N MET A 46 -0.82 15.59 -7.03
CA MET A 46 -0.42 15.09 -8.35
C MET A 46 1.08 15.22 -8.57
#